data_AF-A0A7F5RDK0-F1
#
_entry.id   AF-A0A7F5RDK0-F1
#
_cell.length_a   1.000
_cell.length_b   1.000
_cell.length_c   1.000
_cell.angle_alpha   90.00
_cell.angle_beta   90.00
_cell.angle_gamma   90.00
#
_symmetry.space_group_name_H-M   'P 1'
#
loop_
_entity.id
_entity.type
_entity.pdbx_description
1 polymer ?
#
loop_
_entity_poly.entity_id
_entity_poly.type
_entity_poly.pdbx_seq_one_letter_code
_entity_poly.pdbx_strand_id
1 'polypeptide(L)'
;MKEDYEMKKEEEFFLTIGTPLEWNSNYRNLYVQMDTLETQKARQYHDLFRTLRDHDLCKERRLNALFNVKKQLQDQDHNCQLSNEIVELIDRCCVLISRGFEYKQLEMLQKRIEHLLMKHLNQRECNEGITNRLVRVKEKVMHQDLFLCQRCQKLKSHNEFPIDSRTKLLRICNSCIWIDKVQQPPINMAPYAYILKCIRREERRKGAQSSVAFVLGNEDIQYIVDHIWHGHSALSECDDIHALRLARWEKDKEWSPWNCVLLTTEEIRNHNQLEKFEGAYEYEFIEKVQHKHLDGKVYFKKAYKYGNTVKYGVDWSKIEGHIDFVAVNSKVRIPPTCH
;
A
#
# COMPACT_ATOMS: atom_id res chain seq x y z
N MET A 1 -7.15 6.23 3.49
CA MET A 1 -6.14 5.14 3.62
C MET A 1 -6.02 4.60 5.03
N LYS A 2 -5.73 5.42 6.07
CA LYS A 2 -5.66 4.92 7.46
C LYS A 2 -7.04 4.55 8.02
N GLU A 3 -8.03 5.43 7.83
CA GLU A 3 -9.43 5.17 8.23
C GLU A 3 -10.01 3.95 7.51
N ASP A 4 -9.82 3.82 6.19
CA ASP A 4 -10.28 2.64 5.43
C ASP A 4 -9.69 1.33 5.94
N TYR A 5 -8.43 1.35 6.39
CA TYR A 5 -7.75 0.19 6.95
C TYR A 5 -8.30 -0.18 8.34
N GLU A 6 -8.58 0.82 9.18
CA GLU A 6 -9.18 0.62 10.50
C GLU A 6 -10.60 0.05 10.36
N MET A 7 -11.43 0.59 9.47
CA MET A 7 -12.77 0.04 9.20
C MET A 7 -12.72 -1.41 8.72
N LYS A 8 -11.78 -1.74 7.82
CA LYS A 8 -11.63 -3.10 7.31
C LYS A 8 -11.26 -4.07 8.44
N LYS A 9 -10.39 -3.65 9.37
CA LYS A 9 -9.98 -4.46 10.51
C LYS A 9 -11.13 -4.70 11.50
N GLU A 10 -11.95 -3.69 11.75
CA GLU A 10 -13.14 -3.82 12.59
C GLU A 10 -14.17 -4.78 11.98
N GLU A 11 -14.39 -4.68 10.66
CA GLU A 11 -15.30 -5.58 9.94
C GLU A 11 -14.79 -7.03 9.94
N GLU A 12 -13.49 -7.22 9.73
CA GLU A 12 -12.85 -8.54 9.82
C GLU A 12 -12.96 -9.15 11.22
N PHE A 13 -12.85 -8.33 12.27
CA PHE A 13 -13.09 -8.77 13.64
C PHE A 13 -14.51 -9.35 13.81
N PHE A 14 -15.55 -8.60 13.43
CA PHE A 14 -16.94 -9.04 13.59
C PHE A 14 -17.25 -10.29 12.75
N LEU A 15 -16.76 -10.34 11.51
CA LEU A 15 -16.90 -11.52 10.66
C LEU A 15 -16.26 -12.76 11.31
N THR A 16 -15.07 -12.58 11.89
CA THR A 16 -14.33 -13.67 12.54
C THR A 16 -15.04 -14.20 13.78
N ILE A 17 -15.66 -13.37 14.60
CA ILE A 17 -16.40 -13.85 15.79
C ILE A 17 -17.81 -14.33 15.44
N GLY A 18 -18.43 -13.81 14.38
CA GLY A 18 -19.83 -14.08 14.01
C GLY A 18 -20.05 -15.26 13.05
N THR A 19 -19.04 -15.77 12.36
CA THR A 19 -19.21 -16.91 11.44
C THR A 19 -19.59 -18.21 12.20
N PRO A 20 -20.42 -19.13 11.70
CA PRO A 20 -20.64 -20.42 12.37
C PRO A 20 -19.35 -21.25 12.51
N LEU A 21 -19.32 -22.17 13.48
CA LEU A 21 -18.21 -23.12 13.63
C LEU A 21 -18.36 -24.24 12.60
N GLU A 22 -17.27 -24.57 11.91
CA GLU A 22 -17.27 -25.55 10.82
C GLU A 22 -16.16 -26.57 11.03
N TRP A 23 -16.52 -27.86 10.93
CA TRP A 23 -15.57 -28.96 10.99
C TRP A 23 -16.11 -30.21 10.28
N ASN A 24 -15.20 -31.08 9.86
CA ASN A 24 -15.57 -32.43 9.44
C ASN A 24 -15.61 -33.33 10.68
N SER A 25 -16.75 -33.98 10.91
CA SER A 25 -16.91 -34.93 12.00
C SER A 25 -16.01 -36.15 11.79
N ASN A 26 -15.33 -36.59 12.84
CA ASN A 26 -14.58 -37.85 12.84
C ASN A 26 -15.49 -39.06 12.57
N TYR A 27 -16.80 -38.91 12.81
CA TYR A 27 -17.79 -39.90 12.43
C TYR A 27 -18.29 -39.64 11.00
N ARG A 28 -17.98 -40.56 10.09
CA ARG A 28 -18.41 -40.57 8.67
C ARG A 28 -17.94 -39.37 7.82
N ASN A 29 -16.98 -38.57 8.31
CA ASN A 29 -16.45 -37.40 7.60
C ASN A 29 -17.55 -36.42 7.14
N LEU A 30 -18.61 -36.28 7.94
CA LEU A 30 -19.71 -35.37 7.65
C LEU A 30 -19.28 -33.94 7.93
N TYR A 31 -19.53 -33.04 6.99
CA TYR A 31 -19.36 -31.62 7.21
C TYR A 31 -20.45 -31.11 8.17
N VAL A 32 -20.02 -30.55 9.30
CA VAL A 32 -20.90 -30.01 10.33
C VAL A 32 -20.66 -28.51 10.44
N GLN A 33 -21.75 -27.76 10.38
CA GLN A 33 -21.80 -26.34 10.68
C GLN A 33 -22.66 -26.14 11.94
N MET A 34 -22.12 -25.45 12.94
CA MET A 34 -22.79 -25.19 14.21
C MET A 34 -22.79 -23.70 14.51
N ASP A 35 -24.00 -23.16 14.63
CA ASP A 35 -24.21 -21.79 15.08
C ASP A 35 -24.47 -21.78 16.58
N THR A 36 -23.54 -21.22 17.34
CA THR A 36 -23.59 -21.19 18.81
C THR A 36 -24.25 -19.90 19.31
N LEU A 37 -24.60 -19.86 20.60
CA LEU A 37 -25.13 -18.64 21.21
C LEU A 37 -24.11 -17.50 21.15
N GLU A 38 -22.82 -17.81 21.23
CA GLU A 38 -21.73 -16.84 21.12
C GLU A 38 -21.60 -16.28 19.70
N THR A 39 -21.71 -17.10 18.64
CA THR A 39 -21.66 -16.63 17.25
C THR A 39 -22.89 -15.81 16.89
N GLN A 40 -24.05 -16.14 17.44
CA GLN A 40 -25.27 -15.32 17.34
C GLN A 40 -25.10 -13.96 18.04
N LYS A 41 -24.59 -13.96 19.27
CA LYS A 41 -24.36 -12.74 20.06
C LYS A 41 -23.29 -11.84 19.42
N ALA A 42 -22.25 -12.42 18.82
CA ALA A 42 -21.27 -11.70 18.00
C ALA A 42 -21.92 -10.94 16.83
N ARG A 43 -22.89 -11.54 16.14
CA ARG A 43 -23.62 -10.87 15.05
C ARG A 43 -24.51 -9.74 15.59
N GLN A 44 -25.14 -9.93 16.75
CA GLN A 44 -25.88 -8.85 17.43
C GLN A 44 -24.97 -7.67 17.79
N TYR A 45 -23.75 -7.92 18.26
CA TYR A 45 -22.77 -6.85 18.52
C TYR A 45 -22.38 -6.09 17.25
N HIS A 46 -22.23 -6.80 16.13
CA HIS A 46 -21.95 -6.18 14.85
C HIS A 46 -23.06 -5.25 14.41
N ASP A 47 -24.32 -5.69 14.49
CA ASP A 47 -25.48 -4.88 14.13
C ASP A 47 -25.64 -3.66 15.05
N LEU A 48 -25.42 -3.83 16.35
CA LEU A 48 -25.43 -2.76 17.33
C LEU A 48 -24.34 -1.73 17.06
N PHE A 49 -23.11 -2.18 16.76
CA PHE A 49 -21.99 -1.31 16.43
C PHE A 49 -22.20 -0.57 15.10
N ARG A 50 -22.68 -1.27 14.07
CA ARG A 50 -23.02 -0.69 12.76
C ARG A 50 -24.08 0.39 12.90
N THR A 51 -25.14 0.13 13.67
CA THR A 51 -26.20 1.12 13.94
C THR A 51 -25.66 2.32 14.71
N LEU A 52 -24.75 2.11 15.67
CA LEU A 52 -24.10 3.19 16.38
C LEU A 52 -23.19 4.04 15.48
N ARG A 53 -22.60 3.49 14.42
CA ARG A 53 -21.78 4.25 13.46
C ARG A 53 -22.57 4.92 12.35
N ASP A 54 -23.86 4.62 12.23
CA ASP A 54 -24.71 5.30 11.27
C ASP A 54 -24.94 6.76 11.70
N HIS A 55 -24.36 7.66 10.93
CA HIS A 55 -24.40 9.11 11.16
C HIS A 55 -25.62 9.77 10.49
N ASP A 56 -26.35 9.04 9.64
CA ASP A 56 -27.53 9.52 8.92
C ASP A 56 -28.83 9.25 9.69
N LEU A 57 -28.72 8.75 10.92
CA LEU A 57 -29.87 8.48 11.78
C LEU A 57 -30.58 9.77 12.22
N CYS A 58 -31.92 9.74 12.16
CA CYS A 58 -32.73 10.76 12.81
C CYS A 58 -32.58 10.73 14.34
N LYS A 59 -32.92 11.84 15.00
CA LYS A 59 -32.78 12.02 16.46
C LYS A 59 -33.30 10.85 17.28
N GLU A 60 -34.52 10.38 17.00
CA GLU A 60 -35.15 9.27 17.73
C GLU A 60 -34.40 7.96 17.55
N ARG A 61 -34.01 7.63 16.32
CA ARG A 61 -33.25 6.41 16.01
C ARG A 61 -31.86 6.46 16.65
N ARG A 62 -31.23 7.64 16.69
CA ARG A 62 -29.94 7.83 17.36
C ARG A 62 -30.03 7.58 18.86
N LEU A 63 -31.06 8.12 19.52
CA LEU A 63 -31.31 7.88 20.94
C LEU A 63 -31.60 6.40 21.21
N ASN A 64 -32.37 5.74 20.34
CA ASN A 64 -32.62 4.30 20.45
C ASN A 64 -31.34 3.46 20.27
N ALA A 65 -30.47 3.81 19.32
CA ALA A 65 -29.19 3.13 19.11
C ALA A 65 -28.30 3.23 20.36
N LEU A 66 -28.17 4.44 20.93
CA LEU A 66 -27.43 4.69 22.17
C LEU A 66 -28.05 3.93 23.36
N PHE A 67 -29.37 3.90 23.46
CA PHE A 67 -30.08 3.14 24.49
C PHE A 67 -29.82 1.64 24.37
N ASN A 68 -29.86 1.08 23.15
CA ASN A 68 -29.59 -0.34 22.92
C ASN A 68 -28.16 -0.71 23.33
N VAL A 69 -27.17 0.15 23.05
CA VAL A 69 -25.79 -0.03 23.52
C VAL A 69 -25.74 -0.03 25.05
N LYS A 70 -26.36 0.96 25.69
CA LYS A 70 -26.40 1.06 27.15
C LYS A 70 -27.04 -0.19 27.77
N LYS A 71 -28.21 -0.59 27.27
CA LYS A 71 -28.92 -1.79 27.73
C LYS A 71 -28.04 -3.04 27.57
N GLN A 72 -27.41 -3.21 26.41
CA GLN A 72 -26.52 -4.34 26.15
C GLN A 72 -25.34 -4.41 27.14
N LEU A 73 -24.79 -3.27 27.56
CA LEU A 73 -23.71 -3.21 28.57
C LEU A 73 -24.21 -3.49 29.99
N GLN A 74 -25.46 -3.11 30.30
CA GLN A 74 -26.07 -3.31 31.62
C GLN A 74 -26.62 -4.74 31.80
N ASP A 75 -27.08 -5.38 30.73
CA ASP A 75 -27.60 -6.75 30.73
C ASP A 75 -26.48 -7.81 30.82
N GLN A 76 -25.21 -7.39 30.83
CA GLN A 76 -24.09 -8.31 31.02
C GLN A 76 -23.79 -8.54 32.51
N ASP A 77 -23.48 -9.79 32.86
CA ASP A 77 -23.05 -10.18 34.22
C ASP A 77 -21.67 -9.59 34.62
N HIS A 78 -20.99 -8.92 33.68
CA HIS A 78 -19.68 -8.33 33.87
C HIS A 78 -19.77 -6.81 34.05
N ASN A 79 -19.37 -6.31 35.22
CA ASN A 79 -19.24 -4.88 35.49
C ASN A 79 -17.77 -4.46 35.49
N CYS A 80 -17.36 -3.67 34.51
CA CYS A 80 -16.02 -3.09 34.46
C CYS A 80 -16.05 -1.56 34.30
N GLN A 81 -14.94 -0.93 34.68
CA GLN A 81 -14.76 0.52 34.57
C GLN A 81 -15.00 1.03 33.15
N LEU A 82 -14.63 0.24 32.13
CA LEU A 82 -14.84 0.60 30.73
C LEU A 82 -16.33 0.68 30.38
N SER A 83 -17.13 -0.29 30.80
CA SER A 83 -18.59 -0.27 30.58
C SER A 83 -19.24 0.93 31.27
N ASN A 84 -18.82 1.24 32.50
CA ASN A 84 -19.33 2.39 33.24
C ASN A 84 -18.99 3.72 32.53
N GLU A 85 -17.75 3.86 32.05
CA GLU A 85 -17.34 5.04 31.26
C GLU A 85 -18.16 5.18 29.99
N ILE A 86 -18.42 4.08 29.27
CA ILE A 86 -19.25 4.11 28.05
C ILE A 86 -20.68 4.56 28.39
N VAL A 87 -21.28 4.00 29.45
CA VAL A 87 -22.64 4.35 29.88
C VAL A 87 -22.74 5.82 30.27
N GLU A 88 -21.78 6.36 31.02
CA GLU A 88 -21.73 7.79 31.38
C GLU A 88 -21.65 8.70 30.15
N LEU A 89 -20.81 8.33 29.18
CA LEU A 89 -20.68 9.09 27.92
C LEU A 89 -21.95 9.02 27.08
N ILE A 90 -22.62 7.86 27.05
CA ILE A 90 -23.92 7.69 26.40
C ILE A 90 -24.97 8.58 27.06
N ASP A 91 -25.07 8.58 28.38
CA ASP A 91 -26.05 9.39 29.11
C ASP A 91 -25.82 10.89 28.83
N ARG A 92 -24.57 11.34 28.84
CA ARG A 92 -24.21 12.71 28.44
C ARG A 92 -24.61 13.01 27.00
N CYS A 93 -24.36 12.08 26.08
CA CYS A 93 -24.72 12.23 24.67
C CYS A 93 -26.24 12.35 24.49
N CYS A 94 -27.02 11.49 25.15
CA CYS A 94 -28.49 11.51 25.14
C CYS A 94 -29.05 12.85 25.67
N VAL A 95 -28.48 13.40 26.75
CA VAL A 95 -28.89 14.71 27.29
C VAL A 95 -28.63 15.82 26.26
N LEU A 96 -27.47 15.82 25.60
CA LEU A 96 -27.11 16.83 24.61
C LEU A 96 -27.99 16.73 23.36
N ILE A 97 -28.22 15.53 22.84
CA ILE A 97 -29.14 15.30 21.71
C ILE A 97 -30.56 15.77 22.08
N SER A 98 -31.02 15.46 23.29
CA SER A 98 -32.35 15.86 23.76
C SER A 98 -32.51 17.38 23.79
N ARG A 99 -31.45 18.11 24.18
CA ARG A 99 -31.36 19.57 24.19
C ARG A 99 -31.22 20.22 22.80
N GLY A 100 -31.15 19.43 21.73
CA GLY A 100 -31.12 19.93 20.36
C GLY A 100 -29.73 20.17 19.77
N PHE A 101 -28.67 19.64 20.38
CA PHE A 101 -27.34 19.70 19.78
C PHE A 101 -27.27 18.86 18.51
N GLU A 102 -26.61 19.40 17.49
CA GLU A 102 -26.44 18.74 16.20
C GLU A 102 -25.31 17.69 16.23
N TYR A 103 -25.39 16.72 15.32
CA TYR A 103 -24.42 15.64 15.18
C TYR A 103 -22.97 16.15 15.10
N LYS A 104 -22.71 17.19 14.28
CA LYS A 104 -21.37 17.78 14.09
C LYS A 104 -20.75 18.29 15.38
N GLN A 105 -21.58 18.83 16.29
CA GLN A 105 -21.13 19.34 17.58
C GLN A 105 -20.78 18.21 18.56
N LEU A 106 -21.30 17.01 18.34
CA LEU A 106 -21.12 15.83 19.17
C LEU A 106 -20.16 14.80 18.54
N GLU A 107 -19.54 15.11 17.40
CA GLU A 107 -18.74 14.16 16.62
C GLU A 107 -17.63 13.52 17.47
N MET A 108 -16.87 14.32 18.22
CA MET A 108 -15.79 13.80 19.08
C MET A 108 -16.31 12.91 20.22
N LEU A 109 -17.46 13.25 20.80
CA LEU A 109 -18.08 12.44 21.86
C LEU A 109 -18.56 11.10 21.29
N GLN A 110 -19.18 11.12 20.12
CA GLN A 110 -19.69 9.92 19.44
C GLN A 110 -18.54 9.00 19.00
N LYS A 111 -17.49 9.55 18.38
CA LYS A 111 -16.26 8.81 18.05
C LYS A 111 -15.61 8.19 19.29
N ARG A 112 -15.64 8.88 20.43
CA ARG A 112 -15.14 8.32 21.70
C ARG A 112 -15.98 7.13 22.17
N ILE A 113 -17.31 7.23 22.12
CA ILE A 113 -18.21 6.13 22.47
C ILE A 113 -17.97 4.94 21.54
N GLU A 114 -17.89 5.16 20.23
CA GLU A 114 -17.60 4.12 19.23
C GLU A 114 -16.27 3.41 19.51
N HIS A 115 -15.20 4.18 19.75
CA HIS A 115 -13.88 3.62 20.05
C HIS A 115 -13.86 2.81 21.35
N LEU A 116 -14.46 3.33 22.43
CA LEU A 116 -14.52 2.63 23.72
C LEU A 116 -15.38 1.37 23.62
N LEU A 117 -16.50 1.42 22.88
CA LEU A 117 -17.31 0.24 22.62
C LEU A 117 -16.51 -0.82 21.86
N MET A 118 -15.79 -0.47 20.79
CA MET A 118 -14.91 -1.43 20.11
C MET A 118 -13.85 -2.01 21.03
N LYS A 119 -13.25 -1.19 21.89
CA LYS A 119 -12.29 -1.67 22.88
C LYS A 119 -12.94 -2.69 23.82
N HIS A 120 -14.14 -2.39 24.32
CA HIS A 120 -14.90 -3.29 25.18
C HIS A 120 -15.22 -4.62 24.49
N LEU A 121 -15.77 -4.57 23.27
CA LEU A 121 -16.11 -5.75 22.48
C LEU A 121 -14.89 -6.63 22.15
N ASN A 122 -13.69 -6.04 22.07
CA ASN A 122 -12.44 -6.76 21.87
C ASN A 122 -11.84 -7.37 23.16
N GLN A 123 -12.29 -6.97 24.35
CA GLN A 123 -11.77 -7.49 25.62
C GLN A 123 -12.39 -8.86 25.94
N ARG A 124 -11.53 -9.83 26.27
CA ARG A 124 -11.96 -11.20 26.56
C ARG A 124 -12.67 -11.30 27.89
N GLU A 125 -12.18 -10.54 28.86
CA GLU A 125 -12.70 -10.44 30.20
C GLU A 125 -14.14 -9.92 30.21
N CYS A 126 -14.48 -9.08 29.23
CA CYS A 126 -15.81 -8.50 29.07
C CYS A 126 -16.73 -9.33 28.16
N ASN A 127 -16.18 -10.16 27.29
CA ASN A 127 -16.92 -10.91 26.26
C ASN A 127 -16.42 -12.35 26.18
N GLU A 128 -16.50 -13.04 27.32
CA GLU A 128 -16.10 -14.44 27.45
C GLU A 128 -16.88 -15.32 26.45
N GLY A 129 -16.21 -16.30 25.87
CA GLY A 129 -16.81 -17.19 24.86
C GLY A 129 -16.85 -16.59 23.45
N ILE A 130 -17.25 -15.31 23.32
CA ILE A 130 -17.44 -14.63 22.02
C ILE A 130 -16.10 -14.35 21.34
N THR A 131 -15.16 -13.75 22.08
CA THR A 131 -13.83 -13.39 21.56
C THR A 131 -12.87 -14.59 21.51
N ASN A 132 -13.23 -15.73 22.12
CA ASN A 132 -12.40 -16.93 22.17
C ASN A 132 -12.10 -17.49 20.78
N ARG A 133 -12.97 -17.23 19.80
CA ARG A 133 -12.73 -17.65 18.42
C ARG A 133 -11.48 -17.00 17.82
N LEU A 134 -11.17 -15.76 18.16
CA LEU A 134 -9.93 -15.09 17.72
C LEU A 134 -8.69 -15.82 18.26
N VAL A 135 -8.78 -16.36 19.47
CA VAL A 135 -7.72 -17.22 20.04
C VAL A 135 -7.57 -18.48 19.20
N ARG A 136 -8.68 -19.20 18.98
CA ARG A 136 -8.66 -20.49 18.28
C ARG A 136 -8.22 -20.38 16.82
N VAL A 137 -8.65 -19.31 16.12
CA VAL A 137 -8.18 -19.02 14.76
C VAL A 137 -6.69 -18.75 14.76
N LYS A 138 -6.21 -17.93 15.71
CA LYS A 138 -4.78 -17.65 15.86
C LYS A 138 -3.98 -18.90 16.19
N GLU A 139 -4.46 -19.74 17.11
CA GLU A 139 -3.84 -21.03 17.47
C GLU A 139 -3.79 -21.97 16.26
N LYS A 140 -4.90 -22.16 15.53
CA LYS A 140 -4.93 -22.96 14.29
C LYS A 140 -3.91 -22.48 13.27
N VAL A 141 -3.82 -21.17 13.06
CA VAL A 141 -2.82 -20.55 12.16
C VAL A 141 -1.39 -20.74 12.69
N MET A 142 -1.18 -20.81 14.01
CA MET A 142 0.13 -21.06 14.61
C MET A 142 0.55 -22.54 14.60
N HIS A 143 -0.38 -23.48 14.42
CA HIS A 143 -0.05 -24.91 14.33
C HIS A 143 0.51 -25.33 12.97
N GLN A 144 0.45 -24.47 11.95
CA GLN A 144 0.90 -24.77 10.59
C GLN A 144 1.90 -23.69 10.15
N ASP A 145 3.19 -24.07 10.13
CA ASP A 145 4.30 -23.31 9.56
C ASP A 145 4.55 -21.92 10.16
N LEU A 146 5.20 -21.92 11.33
CA LEU A 146 5.76 -20.71 11.94
C LEU A 146 7.15 -20.40 11.36
N PHE A 147 7.36 -19.13 11.02
CA PHE A 147 8.61 -18.61 10.48
C PHE A 147 9.20 -17.59 11.45
N LEU A 148 10.52 -17.66 11.66
CA LEU A 148 11.25 -16.71 12.49
C LEU A 148 11.58 -15.45 11.68
N CYS A 149 11.05 -14.30 12.09
CA CYS A 149 11.50 -13.04 11.54
C CYS A 149 12.93 -12.72 12.03
N GLN A 150 13.87 -12.54 11.11
CA GLN A 150 15.29 -12.29 11.41
C GLN A 150 15.56 -10.93 12.06
N ARG A 151 14.60 -10.00 12.03
CA ARG A 151 14.76 -8.66 12.64
C ARG A 151 14.19 -8.59 14.04
N CYS A 152 12.89 -8.85 14.19
CA CYS A 152 12.26 -8.78 15.50
C CYS A 152 12.41 -10.06 16.32
N GLN A 153 12.98 -11.14 15.75
CA GLN A 153 13.18 -12.43 16.41
C GLN A 153 11.88 -13.04 16.97
N LYS A 154 10.73 -12.74 16.33
CA LYS A 154 9.42 -13.29 16.69
C LYS A 154 9.01 -14.36 15.70
N LEU A 155 8.49 -15.48 16.21
CA LEU A 155 7.82 -16.50 15.42
C LEU A 155 6.46 -15.97 14.96
N LYS A 156 6.20 -16.10 13.65
CA LYS A 156 5.05 -15.52 12.97
C LYS A 156 4.56 -16.47 11.88
N SER A 157 3.28 -16.41 11.54
CA SER A 157 2.75 -17.21 10.43
C SER A 157 3.11 -16.60 9.08
N HIS A 158 3.00 -17.38 8.00
CA HIS A 158 3.33 -16.92 6.64
C HIS A 158 2.60 -15.64 6.23
N ASN A 159 1.36 -15.42 6.69
CA ASN A 159 0.55 -14.23 6.40
C ASN A 159 1.15 -12.92 6.93
N GLU A 160 2.07 -13.00 7.90
CA GLU A 160 2.75 -11.83 8.44
C GLU A 160 4.02 -11.45 7.67
N PHE A 161 4.35 -12.16 6.60
CA PHE A 161 5.47 -11.89 5.71
C PHE A 161 4.99 -11.43 4.34
N PRO A 162 5.80 -10.66 3.60
CA PRO A 162 5.49 -10.35 2.21
C PRO A 162 5.65 -11.64 1.38
N ILE A 163 4.63 -11.99 0.62
CA ILE A 163 4.67 -13.10 -0.31
C ILE A 163 4.50 -12.52 -1.71
N ASP A 164 5.54 -12.61 -2.53
CA ASP A 164 5.53 -12.27 -3.95
C ASP A 164 5.96 -13.48 -4.80
N SER A 165 5.77 -13.41 -6.13
CA SER A 165 6.15 -14.47 -7.07
C SER A 165 7.64 -14.85 -7.08
N ARG A 166 8.50 -14.08 -6.38
CA ARG A 166 9.94 -14.29 -6.29
C ARG A 166 10.38 -14.69 -4.88
N THR A 167 9.45 -14.79 -3.93
CA THR A 167 9.74 -15.01 -2.52
C THR A 167 10.15 -16.46 -2.31
N LYS A 168 11.45 -16.69 -2.16
CA LYS A 168 12.02 -18.02 -1.89
C LYS A 168 12.03 -18.37 -0.40
N LEU A 169 12.12 -17.37 0.48
CA LEU A 169 12.24 -17.54 1.94
C LEU A 169 11.54 -16.39 2.68
N LEU A 170 10.78 -16.72 3.72
CA LEU A 170 10.11 -15.74 4.59
C LEU A 170 11.07 -15.29 5.70
N ARG A 171 11.80 -14.20 5.47
CA ARG A 171 12.89 -13.75 6.39
C ARG A 171 12.54 -12.52 7.23
N ILE A 172 11.80 -11.57 6.68
CA ILE A 172 11.48 -10.30 7.33
C ILE A 172 9.97 -10.07 7.26
N CYS A 173 9.35 -9.87 8.42
CA CYS A 173 7.91 -9.68 8.49
C CYS A 173 7.48 -8.27 8.03
N ASN A 174 6.21 -8.14 7.63
CA ASN A 174 5.60 -6.91 7.14
C ASN A 174 5.80 -5.73 8.11
N SER A 175 5.70 -5.98 9.42
CA SER A 175 5.92 -4.93 10.43
C SER A 175 7.35 -4.41 10.44
N CYS A 176 8.35 -5.28 10.31
CA CYS A 176 9.75 -4.84 10.27
C CYS A 176 10.11 -4.14 8.95
N ILE A 177 9.51 -4.55 7.84
CA ILE A 177 9.65 -3.86 6.56
C ILE A 177 9.05 -2.46 6.65
N TRP A 178 7.88 -2.33 7.27
CA TRP A 178 7.23 -1.04 7.46
C TRP A 178 8.06 -0.11 8.35
N ILE A 179 8.61 -0.61 9.46
CA ILE A 179 9.47 0.20 10.35
C ILE A 179 10.67 0.74 9.58
N ASP A 180 11.35 -0.10 8.79
CA ASP A 180 12.46 0.37 7.94
C ASP A 180 12.03 1.46 6.97
N LYS A 181 10.89 1.28 6.28
CA LYS A 181 10.37 2.27 5.33
C LYS A 181 10.05 3.61 5.99
N VAL A 182 9.57 3.59 7.24
CA VAL A 182 9.23 4.82 7.99
C VAL A 182 10.46 5.47 8.61
N GLN A 183 11.50 4.69 8.92
CA GLN A 183 12.78 5.20 9.43
C GLN A 183 13.70 5.75 8.34
N GLN A 184 13.49 5.36 7.07
CA GLN A 184 14.17 6.01 5.95
C GLN A 184 13.62 7.43 5.78
N PRO A 185 14.48 8.47 5.75
CA PRO A 185 14.02 9.81 5.42
C PRO A 185 13.32 9.75 4.05
N PRO A 186 12.15 10.40 3.88
CA PRO A 186 11.48 10.41 2.61
C PRO A 186 12.43 10.97 1.56
N ILE A 187 12.81 10.14 0.60
CA ILE A 187 13.67 10.57 -0.49
C ILE A 187 12.90 11.64 -1.25
N ASN A 188 13.52 12.81 -1.43
CA ASN A 188 12.92 13.87 -2.21
C ASN A 188 12.82 13.41 -3.66
N MET A 189 11.62 13.01 -4.10
CA MET A 189 11.40 12.53 -5.48
C MET A 189 11.35 13.66 -6.52
N ALA A 190 11.33 14.93 -6.09
CA ALA A 190 11.18 16.07 -6.99
C ALA A 190 12.28 16.18 -8.07
N PRO A 191 13.57 15.94 -7.78
CA PRO A 191 14.62 15.99 -8.79
C PRO A 191 14.45 14.89 -9.87
N TYR A 192 14.14 13.66 -9.47
CA TYR A 192 13.90 12.55 -10.42
C TYR A 192 12.64 12.77 -11.26
N ALA A 193 11.58 13.31 -10.66
CA ALA A 193 10.37 13.69 -11.39
C ALA A 193 10.66 14.79 -12.43
N TYR A 194 11.54 15.75 -12.10
CA TYR A 194 11.99 16.77 -13.03
C TYR A 194 12.79 16.17 -14.20
N ILE A 195 13.73 15.26 -13.92
CA ILE A 195 14.48 14.54 -14.94
C ILE A 195 13.53 13.78 -15.88
N LEU A 196 12.55 13.05 -15.35
CA LEU A 196 11.53 12.35 -16.16
C LEU A 196 10.75 13.31 -17.06
N LYS A 197 10.36 14.47 -16.51
CA LYS A 197 9.65 15.51 -17.25
C LYS A 197 10.50 16.04 -18.41
N CYS A 198 11.80 16.23 -18.20
CA CYS A 198 12.74 16.63 -19.25
C CYS A 198 12.84 15.58 -20.35
N ILE A 199 13.05 14.30 -20.01
CA ILE A 199 13.12 13.20 -20.97
C ILE A 199 11.86 13.17 -21.83
N ARG A 200 10.68 13.13 -21.20
CA ARG A 200 9.39 13.07 -21.91
C ARG A 200 9.17 14.28 -22.82
N ARG A 201 9.62 15.47 -22.42
CA ARG A 201 9.53 16.68 -23.24
C ARG A 201 10.43 16.58 -24.47
N GLU A 202 11.63 16.04 -24.34
CA GLU A 202 12.55 15.85 -25.46
C GLU A 202 12.07 14.76 -26.42
N GLU A 203 11.59 13.63 -25.91
CA GLU A 203 11.05 12.54 -26.75
C GLU A 203 9.85 13.03 -27.59
N ARG A 204 8.96 13.85 -27.01
CA ARG A 204 7.86 14.47 -27.77
C ARG A 204 8.36 15.38 -28.88
N ARG A 205 9.37 16.20 -28.61
CA ARG A 205 9.97 17.10 -29.63
C ARG A 205 10.59 16.33 -30.78
N LYS A 206 11.17 15.16 -30.50
CA LYS A 206 11.77 14.26 -31.49
C LYS A 206 10.76 13.31 -32.16
N GLY A 207 9.47 13.41 -31.84
CA GLY A 207 8.43 12.55 -32.42
C GLY A 207 8.46 11.09 -31.96
N ALA A 208 9.22 10.75 -30.92
CA ALA A 208 9.41 9.39 -30.42
C ALA A 208 8.29 8.97 -29.45
N GLN A 209 7.05 8.92 -29.95
CA GLN A 209 5.86 8.63 -29.14
C GLN A 209 5.86 7.21 -28.56
N SER A 210 6.62 6.30 -29.15
CA SER A 210 6.80 4.91 -28.71
C SER A 210 7.84 4.72 -27.60
N SER A 211 8.50 5.79 -27.15
CA SER A 211 9.57 5.66 -26.17
C SER A 211 9.08 5.08 -24.84
N VAL A 212 9.88 4.16 -24.28
CA VAL A 212 9.66 3.59 -22.94
C VAL A 212 9.60 4.67 -21.84
N ALA A 213 10.14 5.87 -22.09
CA ALA A 213 10.07 7.02 -21.18
C ALA A 213 8.64 7.38 -20.74
N PHE A 214 7.63 7.11 -21.55
CA PHE A 214 6.23 7.40 -21.22
C PHE A 214 5.60 6.40 -20.25
N VAL A 215 6.19 5.21 -20.13
CA VAL A 215 5.72 4.14 -19.23
C VAL A 215 6.44 4.18 -17.89
N LEU A 216 7.71 4.58 -17.86
CA LEU A 216 8.50 4.66 -16.62
C LEU A 216 7.94 5.69 -15.62
N GLY A 217 7.98 5.35 -14.33
CA GLY A 217 7.63 6.22 -13.21
C GLY A 217 8.84 6.94 -12.60
N ASN A 218 8.59 7.77 -11.58
CA ASN A 218 9.64 8.53 -10.90
C ASN A 218 10.64 7.60 -10.16
N GLU A 219 10.16 6.49 -9.60
CA GLU A 219 10.98 5.47 -8.92
C GLU A 219 11.95 4.78 -9.89
N ASP A 220 11.55 4.57 -11.14
CA ASP A 220 12.41 3.99 -12.17
C ASP A 220 13.56 4.94 -12.54
N ILE A 221 13.27 6.24 -12.64
CA ILE A 221 14.31 7.25 -12.89
C ILE A 221 15.26 7.35 -11.70
N GLN A 222 14.74 7.28 -10.48
CA GLN A 222 15.58 7.20 -9.30
C GLN A 222 16.53 6.01 -9.36
N TYR A 223 16.02 4.82 -9.70
CA TYR A 223 16.87 3.64 -9.82
C TYR A 223 17.95 3.80 -10.90
N ILE A 224 17.59 4.36 -12.06
CA ILE A 224 18.55 4.63 -13.13
C ILE A 224 19.66 5.57 -12.63
N VAL A 225 19.29 6.68 -11.99
CA VAL A 225 20.28 7.66 -11.52
C VAL A 225 21.12 7.08 -10.38
N ASP A 226 20.51 6.55 -9.33
CA ASP A 226 21.22 6.17 -8.10
C ASP A 226 21.95 4.82 -8.21
N HIS A 227 21.39 3.85 -8.93
CA HIS A 227 21.92 2.47 -8.94
C HIS A 227 22.66 2.13 -10.23
N ILE A 228 22.20 2.62 -11.38
CA ILE A 228 22.89 2.41 -12.66
C ILE A 228 24.01 3.43 -12.80
N TRP A 229 23.72 4.72 -12.63
CA TRP A 229 24.71 5.80 -12.80
C TRP A 229 25.36 6.27 -11.50
N HIS A 230 25.05 5.66 -10.36
CA HIS A 230 25.66 5.94 -9.05
C HIS A 230 25.51 7.39 -8.57
N GLY A 231 24.48 8.10 -9.04
CA GLY A 231 24.14 9.44 -8.57
C GLY A 231 25.03 10.57 -9.08
N HIS A 232 25.95 10.30 -10.00
CA HIS A 232 26.89 11.29 -10.51
C HIS A 232 26.98 11.31 -12.05
N SER A 233 27.46 12.42 -12.61
CA SER A 233 27.75 12.52 -14.04
C SER A 233 28.73 11.41 -14.46
N ALA A 234 28.51 10.87 -15.66
CA ALA A 234 29.42 9.92 -16.27
C ALA A 234 30.78 10.55 -16.60
N LEU A 235 30.84 11.85 -16.90
CA LEU A 235 32.05 12.55 -17.35
C LEU A 235 32.77 13.29 -16.21
N SER A 236 32.12 14.26 -15.58
CA SER A 236 32.73 15.09 -14.52
C SER A 236 32.63 14.51 -13.12
N GLU A 237 31.92 13.39 -12.94
CA GLU A 237 31.59 12.82 -11.62
C GLU A 237 30.83 13.80 -10.69
N CYS A 238 30.21 14.84 -11.25
CA CYS A 238 29.36 15.77 -10.50
C CYS A 238 28.14 15.05 -9.91
N ASP A 239 27.93 15.19 -8.61
CA ASP A 239 26.88 14.54 -7.81
C ASP A 239 25.67 15.45 -7.52
N ASP A 240 25.64 16.67 -8.05
CA ASP A 240 24.49 17.58 -7.93
C ASP A 240 23.32 17.12 -8.81
N ILE A 241 22.35 16.44 -8.18
CA ILE A 241 21.12 15.95 -8.82
C ILE A 241 20.35 17.02 -9.60
N HIS A 242 20.43 18.30 -9.20
CA HIS A 242 19.72 19.37 -9.88
C HIS A 242 20.37 19.77 -11.21
N ALA A 243 21.69 19.58 -11.34
CA ALA A 243 22.46 19.80 -12.55
C ALA A 243 22.36 18.62 -13.54
N LEU A 244 22.07 17.41 -13.03
CA LEU A 244 22.08 16.15 -13.77
C LEU A 244 20.84 15.91 -14.64
N ARG A 245 21.05 15.32 -15.81
CA ARG A 245 20.01 15.01 -16.81
C ARG A 245 20.37 13.73 -17.55
N LEU A 246 19.35 12.98 -17.95
CA LEU A 246 19.50 11.76 -18.75
C LEU A 246 19.25 12.08 -20.22
N ALA A 247 20.32 12.13 -21.02
CA ALA A 247 20.26 12.31 -22.47
C ALA A 247 20.24 10.95 -23.19
N ARG A 248 19.88 10.94 -24.48
CA ARG A 248 20.08 9.78 -25.36
C ARG A 248 21.57 9.57 -25.58
N TRP A 249 22.03 8.32 -25.50
CA TRP A 249 23.41 7.98 -25.88
C TRP A 249 23.55 7.98 -27.41
N GLU A 250 22.80 7.13 -28.12
CA GLU A 250 22.69 7.17 -29.57
C GLU A 250 21.53 8.08 -29.98
N LYS A 251 21.81 9.13 -30.75
CA LYS A 251 20.84 10.18 -31.12
C LYS A 251 19.68 9.64 -31.96
N ASP A 252 19.97 8.70 -32.84
CA ASP A 252 19.02 8.13 -33.80
C ASP A 252 18.06 7.12 -33.17
N LYS A 253 18.40 6.59 -31.98
CA LYS A 253 17.56 5.64 -31.25
C LYS A 253 16.73 6.36 -30.20
N GLU A 254 15.53 5.86 -29.93
CA GLU A 254 14.67 6.39 -28.87
C GLU A 254 15.34 6.31 -27.50
N TRP A 255 14.95 7.22 -26.60
CA TRP A 255 15.46 7.17 -25.25
C TRP A 255 14.99 5.90 -24.55
N SER A 256 15.91 5.25 -23.84
CA SER A 256 15.62 4.11 -22.98
C SER A 256 16.70 3.95 -21.90
N PRO A 257 16.46 3.17 -20.83
CA PRO A 257 17.48 2.91 -19.81
C PRO A 257 18.78 2.31 -20.38
N TRP A 258 18.71 1.67 -21.55
CA TRP A 258 19.84 1.08 -22.28
C TRP A 258 20.27 1.89 -23.52
N ASN A 259 19.81 3.14 -23.63
CA ASN A 259 20.25 4.12 -24.61
C ASN A 259 20.27 5.51 -23.95
N CYS A 260 20.77 5.60 -22.72
CA CYS A 260 20.84 6.85 -21.98
C CYS A 260 22.23 7.11 -21.43
N VAL A 261 22.53 8.37 -21.10
CA VAL A 261 23.74 8.75 -20.37
C VAL A 261 23.39 9.85 -19.36
N LEU A 262 23.89 9.71 -18.14
CA LEU A 262 23.69 10.70 -17.08
C LEU A 262 24.82 11.74 -17.14
N LEU A 263 24.47 12.98 -17.44
CA LEU A 263 25.41 14.08 -17.66
C LEU A 263 24.88 15.36 -17.03
N THR A 264 25.75 16.33 -16.81
CA THR A 264 25.35 17.70 -16.44
C THR A 264 24.70 18.42 -17.63
N THR A 265 23.94 19.47 -17.33
CA THR A 265 23.28 20.28 -18.37
C THR A 265 24.28 20.89 -19.36
N GLU A 266 25.51 21.19 -18.94
CA GLU A 266 26.59 21.71 -19.80
C GLU A 266 27.20 20.61 -20.67
N GLU A 267 27.51 19.46 -20.08
CA GLU A 267 28.04 18.29 -20.80
C GLU A 267 27.11 17.81 -21.90
N ILE A 268 25.79 17.85 -21.66
CA ILE A 268 24.79 17.47 -22.68
C ILE A 268 24.85 18.40 -23.89
N ARG A 269 25.16 19.69 -23.72
CA ARG A 269 25.29 20.61 -24.86
C ARG A 269 26.45 20.18 -25.74
N ASN A 270 27.57 19.80 -25.14
CA ASN A 270 28.74 19.30 -25.85
C ASN A 270 28.44 17.95 -26.50
N HIS A 271 27.84 17.01 -25.76
CA HIS A 271 27.42 15.70 -26.27
C HIS A 271 26.49 15.81 -27.49
N ASN A 272 25.56 16.77 -27.46
CA ASN A 272 24.63 17.01 -28.57
C ASN A 272 25.29 17.61 -29.82
N GLN A 273 26.47 18.23 -29.71
CA GLN A 273 27.22 18.76 -30.87
C GLN A 273 28.08 17.70 -31.56
N LEU A 274 28.38 16.58 -30.90
CA LEU A 274 29.23 15.52 -31.47
C LEU A 274 28.51 14.74 -32.58
N GLU A 275 29.06 14.70 -33.80
CA GLU A 275 28.49 13.90 -34.90
C GLU A 275 28.88 12.42 -34.80
N LYS A 276 30.07 12.11 -34.30
CA LYS A 276 30.58 10.74 -34.11
C LYS A 276 31.17 10.59 -32.72
N PHE A 277 30.91 9.43 -32.10
CA PHE A 277 31.48 9.09 -30.78
C PHE A 277 32.92 8.57 -30.91
N GLU A 278 33.23 7.93 -32.05
CA GLU A 278 34.56 7.44 -32.40
C GLU A 278 35.53 8.62 -32.56
N GLY A 279 36.38 8.82 -31.55
CA GLY A 279 37.36 9.92 -31.48
C GLY A 279 36.94 11.10 -30.60
N ALA A 280 35.68 11.16 -30.14
CA ALA A 280 35.21 12.19 -29.20
C ALA A 280 35.23 11.73 -27.74
N TYR A 281 35.09 10.42 -27.51
CA TYR A 281 35.23 9.80 -26.20
C TYR A 281 36.33 8.75 -26.20
N GLU A 282 36.99 8.60 -25.07
CA GLU A 282 37.95 7.51 -24.83
C GLU A 282 37.23 6.15 -24.83
N TYR A 283 37.94 5.12 -25.31
CA TYR A 283 37.38 3.77 -25.42
C TYR A 283 36.88 3.22 -24.08
N GLU A 284 37.63 3.44 -22.99
CA GLU A 284 37.27 3.00 -21.64
C GLU A 284 35.95 3.62 -21.16
N PHE A 285 35.70 4.88 -21.52
CA PHE A 285 34.45 5.55 -21.20
C PHE A 285 33.27 4.93 -21.94
N ILE A 286 33.43 4.63 -23.24
CA ILE A 286 32.40 3.98 -24.05
C ILE A 286 32.06 2.60 -23.46
N GLU A 287 33.06 1.81 -23.07
CA GLU A 287 32.88 0.50 -22.45
C GLU A 287 32.12 0.62 -21.12
N LYS A 288 32.48 1.60 -20.28
CA LYS A 288 31.76 1.89 -19.02
C LYS A 288 30.29 2.18 -19.26
N VAL A 289 29.96 3.03 -20.25
CA VAL A 289 28.57 3.34 -20.62
C VAL A 289 27.83 2.10 -21.12
N GLN A 290 28.47 1.28 -21.95
CA GLN A 290 27.87 0.02 -22.43
C GLN A 290 27.56 -0.95 -21.29
N HIS A 291 28.46 -1.06 -20.31
CA HIS A 291 28.22 -1.84 -19.09
C HIS A 291 26.98 -1.33 -18.33
N LYS A 292 26.83 0.00 -18.17
CA LYS A 292 25.62 0.59 -17.57
C LYS A 292 24.35 0.28 -18.36
N HIS A 293 24.42 0.24 -19.68
CA HIS A 293 23.28 -0.16 -20.51
C HIS A 293 22.92 -1.63 -20.33
N LEU A 294 23.91 -2.51 -20.12
CA LEU A 294 23.65 -3.92 -19.80
C LEU A 294 22.93 -4.05 -18.45
N ASP A 295 23.37 -3.34 -17.42
CA ASP A 295 22.69 -3.27 -16.12
C ASP A 295 21.22 -2.81 -16.28
N GLY A 296 21.02 -1.78 -17.11
CA GLY A 296 19.68 -1.31 -17.50
C GLY A 296 18.83 -2.39 -18.17
N LYS A 297 19.39 -3.16 -19.12
CA LYS A 297 18.66 -4.27 -19.77
C LYS A 297 18.28 -5.39 -18.80
N VAL A 298 19.15 -5.69 -17.84
CA VAL A 298 18.90 -6.73 -16.83
C VAL A 298 17.78 -6.32 -15.89
N TYR A 299 17.85 -5.10 -15.35
CA TYR A 299 16.83 -4.58 -14.44
C TYR A 299 15.48 -4.38 -15.14
N PHE A 300 15.48 -3.71 -16.29
CA PHE A 300 14.29 -3.41 -17.07
C PHE A 300 13.96 -4.51 -18.11
N LYS A 301 14.31 -5.79 -17.84
CA LYS A 301 14.16 -6.91 -18.79
C LYS A 301 12.76 -7.04 -19.39
N LYS A 302 11.71 -6.75 -18.61
CA LYS A 302 10.32 -6.77 -19.10
C LYS A 302 10.09 -5.66 -20.12
N ALA A 303 10.40 -4.41 -19.78
CA ALA A 303 10.29 -3.27 -20.70
C ALA A 303 11.16 -3.44 -21.96
N TYR A 304 12.36 -4.01 -21.81
CA TYR A 304 13.25 -4.35 -22.93
C TYR A 304 12.62 -5.36 -23.91
N LYS A 305 11.92 -6.37 -23.38
CA LYS A 305 11.18 -7.33 -24.22
C LYS A 305 10.06 -6.65 -25.01
N TYR A 306 9.27 -5.79 -24.37
CA TYR A 306 8.13 -5.11 -25.02
C TYR A 306 8.57 -4.02 -26.03
N GLY A 307 9.65 -3.28 -25.74
CA GLY A 307 10.19 -2.30 -26.68
C GLY A 307 10.64 -2.91 -28.01
N ASN A 308 11.04 -4.19 -28.01
CA ASN A 308 11.33 -4.93 -29.24
C ASN A 308 10.06 -5.43 -29.96
N THR A 309 8.97 -5.70 -29.24
CA THR A 309 7.69 -6.15 -29.83
C THR A 309 6.92 -5.02 -30.50
N VAL A 310 6.95 -3.80 -29.93
CA VAL A 310 6.21 -2.64 -30.47
C VAL A 310 6.80 -2.14 -31.79
N LYS A 311 8.10 -2.35 -32.04
CA LYS A 311 8.73 -2.08 -33.35
C LYS A 311 8.11 -2.86 -34.51
N TYR A 312 7.34 -3.92 -34.25
CA TYR A 312 6.66 -4.74 -35.27
C TYR A 312 5.15 -4.48 -35.38
N GLY A 313 4.67 -3.30 -34.99
CA GLY A 313 3.31 -2.85 -35.31
C GLY A 313 2.23 -3.37 -34.35
N VAL A 314 2.35 -3.04 -33.06
CA VAL A 314 1.23 -3.21 -32.13
C VAL A 314 0.77 -1.84 -31.63
N ASP A 315 -0.54 -1.64 -31.75
CA ASP A 315 -1.30 -0.44 -31.39
C ASP A 315 -1.22 -0.16 -29.87
N TRP A 316 -0.76 1.05 -29.52
CA TRP A 316 -0.60 1.52 -28.14
C TRP A 316 -1.92 1.54 -27.35
N SER A 317 -3.06 1.63 -28.04
CA SER A 317 -4.39 1.58 -27.41
C SER A 317 -4.70 0.22 -26.76
N LYS A 318 -4.00 -0.86 -27.12
CA LYS A 318 -4.13 -2.17 -26.45
C LYS A 318 -3.28 -2.31 -25.17
N ILE A 319 -2.42 -1.33 -24.86
CA ILE A 319 -1.49 -1.36 -23.72
C ILE A 319 -2.08 -0.65 -22.48
N GLU A 320 -3.17 0.13 -22.65
CA GLU A 320 -3.91 0.77 -21.56
C GLU A 320 -4.43 -0.22 -20.50
N GLY A 321 -4.67 -1.48 -20.85
CA GLY A 321 -5.09 -2.53 -19.92
C GLY A 321 -3.99 -3.13 -19.04
N HIS A 322 -2.71 -2.75 -19.23
CA HIS A 322 -1.56 -3.38 -18.55
C HIS A 322 -0.66 -2.38 -17.81
N ILE A 323 -1.23 -1.27 -17.35
CA ILE A 323 -0.54 -0.21 -16.60
C ILE A 323 -0.06 -0.68 -15.19
N ASP A 324 -0.51 -1.83 -14.71
CA ASP A 324 -0.06 -2.45 -13.44
C ASP A 324 1.33 -3.12 -13.52
N PHE A 325 1.98 -3.16 -14.69
CA PHE A 325 3.10 -4.10 -14.92
C PHE A 325 4.52 -3.54 -14.77
N VAL A 326 4.68 -2.22 -14.56
CA VAL A 326 5.99 -1.57 -14.32
C VAL A 326 6.18 -1.12 -12.87
N ALA A 327 5.12 -1.01 -12.08
CA ALA A 327 5.21 -0.49 -10.73
C ALA A 327 5.25 -1.61 -9.67
N VAL A 328 6.38 -1.77 -8.97
CA VAL A 328 6.37 -2.53 -7.70
C VAL A 328 5.88 -1.64 -6.54
N ASN A 329 5.77 -0.30 -6.65
CA ASN A 329 5.25 0.51 -5.53
C ASN A 329 4.46 1.82 -5.83
N SER A 330 4.16 2.20 -7.08
CA SER A 330 3.44 3.47 -7.33
C SER A 330 1.98 3.27 -7.78
N LYS A 331 1.02 3.68 -6.93
CA LYS A 331 -0.38 3.88 -7.34
C LYS A 331 -0.44 5.08 -8.29
N VAL A 332 -0.81 4.87 -9.55
CA VAL A 332 -1.06 5.95 -10.51
C VAL A 332 -2.46 6.51 -10.29
N ARG A 333 -2.59 7.83 -10.09
CA ARG A 333 -3.84 8.55 -10.33
C ARG A 333 -3.84 9.05 -11.77
N ILE A 334 -4.80 8.58 -12.56
CA ILE A 334 -5.06 9.06 -13.92
C ILE A 334 -5.90 10.35 -13.77
N PRO A 335 -5.48 11.52 -14.28
CA PRO A 335 -6.37 12.66 -14.40
C PRO A 335 -7.40 12.39 -15.50
N PRO A 336 -8.68 12.76 -15.31
CA PRO A 336 -9.71 12.57 -16.33
C PRO A 336 -9.33 13.34 -17.60
N THR A 337 -9.43 12.66 -18.73
CA THR A 337 -9.37 13.24 -20.07
C THR A 337 -10.47 14.30 -20.19
N CYS A 338 -10.07 15.55 -20.46
CA CYS A 338 -11.00 16.59 -20.93
C CYS A 338 -11.55 16.16 -22.29
N HIS A 339 -12.88 16.14 -22.41
CA HIS A 339 -13.58 16.29 -23.68
C HIS A 339 -13.68 17.78 -24.03
#